data_AF-A0A7N2N2N2-F1
#
_entry.id   AF-A0A7N2N2N2-F1
#
_cell.length_a   1.000
_cell.length_b   1.000
_cell.length_c   1.000
_cell.angle_alpha   90.00
_cell.angle_beta   90.00
_cell.angle_gamma   90.00
#
_symmetry.space_group_name_H-M   'P 1'
#
loop_
_entity.id
_entity.type
_entity.pdbx_description
1 polymer ?
#
loop_
_entity_poly.entity_id
_entity_poly.type
_entity_poly.pdbx_seq_one_letter_code
_entity_poly.pdbx_strand_id
1 'polypeptide(L)'
;MEQLFVNGTMDANQAIRHEKVQDLLADTHQSNLNGEVVDIRRAAFKTTLNLLSNTIFSVDLANSNFDTAREYKEIVWNIMKEVRRPNLANYFPVLKKMDPQRVRQHMEDHFGKMLDLFDRMIT
;
A
#
# COMPACT_ATOMS: atom_id res chain seq x y z
N MET A 1 0.41 -7.17 -15.78
CA MET A 1 0.62 -7.77 -14.45
C MET A 1 1.54 -8.99 -14.48
N GLU A 2 1.48 -9.88 -15.47
CA GLU A 2 2.28 -11.12 -15.46
C GLU A 2 3.81 -10.91 -15.48
N GLN A 3 4.31 -9.85 -16.11
CA GLN A 3 5.76 -9.54 -16.12
C GLN A 3 6.30 -9.05 -14.77
N LEU A 4 5.43 -8.69 -13.82
CA LEU A 4 5.83 -8.19 -12.50
C LEU A 4 6.16 -9.33 -11.52
N PHE A 5 5.58 -10.50 -11.75
CA PHE A 5 5.67 -11.68 -10.86
C PHE A 5 6.40 -12.87 -11.48
N VAL A 6 7.07 -12.69 -12.63
CA VAL A 6 7.99 -13.70 -13.18
C VAL A 6 9.28 -13.74 -12.38
N ASN A 7 9.87 -14.94 -12.28
CA ASN A 7 11.08 -15.19 -11.48
C ASN A 7 12.19 -14.17 -11.74
N GLY A 8 12.46 -13.81 -13.00
CA GLY A 8 13.50 -12.83 -13.32
C GLY A 8 13.27 -11.45 -12.66
N THR A 9 12.03 -10.96 -12.65
CA THR A 9 11.66 -9.70 -11.99
C THR A 9 11.64 -9.85 -10.47
N MET A 10 11.20 -11.01 -9.97
CA MET A 10 11.21 -11.30 -8.53
C MET A 10 12.63 -11.38 -7.99
N ASP A 11 13.56 -12.00 -8.71
CA ASP A 11 14.97 -12.11 -8.34
C ASP A 11 15.65 -10.74 -8.40
N ALA A 12 15.35 -9.93 -9.42
CA ALA A 12 15.82 -8.56 -9.51
C ALA A 12 15.39 -7.71 -8.29
N ASN A 13 14.19 -7.95 -7.76
CA ASN A 13 13.66 -7.25 -6.59
C ASN A 13 14.02 -7.92 -5.24
N GLN A 14 14.89 -8.95 -5.23
CA GLN A 14 15.28 -9.65 -4.00
C GLN A 14 16.02 -8.75 -3.01
N ALA A 15 16.92 -7.89 -3.50
CA ALA A 15 17.67 -6.96 -2.67
C ALA A 15 16.73 -6.00 -1.92
N ILE A 16 15.74 -5.44 -2.63
CA ILE A 16 14.72 -4.56 -2.06
C ILE A 16 13.91 -5.29 -0.98
N ARG A 17 13.47 -6.53 -1.23
CA ARG A 17 12.77 -7.32 -0.21
C ARG A 17 13.63 -7.54 1.03
N HIS A 18 14.91 -7.84 0.83
CA HIS A 18 15.82 -8.06 1.94
C HIS A 18 16.03 -6.79 2.77
N GLU A 19 16.25 -5.65 2.10
CA GLU A 19 16.39 -4.34 2.73
C GLU A 19 15.16 -3.99 3.59
N LYS A 20 13.93 -4.14 3.05
CA LYS A 20 12.72 -3.81 3.82
C LYS A 20 12.45 -4.76 4.99
N VAL A 21 12.97 -6.00 4.95
CA VAL A 21 12.98 -6.89 6.12
C VAL A 21 14.00 -6.41 7.16
N GLN A 22 15.18 -5.96 6.75
CA GLN A 22 16.17 -5.37 7.66
C GLN A 22 15.63 -4.10 8.34
N ASP A 23 14.95 -3.22 7.59
CA ASP A 23 14.29 -2.03 8.16
C ASP A 23 13.26 -2.41 9.25
N LEU A 24 12.45 -3.43 8.99
CA LEU A 24 11.48 -3.94 9.96
C LEU A 24 12.15 -4.51 11.22
N LEU A 25 13.26 -5.23 11.05
CA LEU A 25 14.04 -5.78 12.16
C LEU A 25 14.68 -4.66 12.99
N ALA A 26 15.21 -3.62 12.34
CA ALA A 26 15.79 -2.46 12.99
C ALA A 26 14.74 -1.69 13.81
N ASP A 27 13.56 -1.43 13.23
CA ASP A 27 12.42 -0.78 13.92
C ASP A 27 11.98 -1.59 15.16
N THR A 28 11.92 -2.91 15.02
CA THR A 28 11.53 -3.85 16.09
C THR A 28 12.59 -3.88 17.20
N HIS A 29 13.86 -3.92 16.82
CA HIS A 29 14.98 -3.89 17.75
C HIS A 29 15.02 -2.58 18.55
N GLN A 30 14.77 -1.45 17.88
CA GLN A 30 14.68 -0.14 18.54
C GLN A 30 13.51 -0.09 19.53
N SER A 31 12.35 -0.65 19.16
CA SER A 31 11.19 -0.75 20.05
C SER A 31 11.53 -1.57 21.31
N ASN A 32 12.25 -2.68 21.14
CA ASN A 32 12.72 -3.53 22.25
C ASN A 32 13.69 -2.78 23.18
N LEU A 33 14.66 -2.04 22.62
CA LEU A 33 15.58 -1.21 23.41
C LEU A 33 14.84 -0.13 24.23
N ASN A 34 13.75 0.41 23.69
CA ASN A 34 12.92 1.42 24.34
C ASN A 34 11.89 0.81 25.31
N GLY A 35 11.76 -0.52 25.38
CA GLY A 35 10.72 -1.20 26.17
C GLY A 35 9.30 -1.00 25.63
N GLU A 36 9.16 -0.65 24.36
CA GLU A 36 7.88 -0.36 23.72
C GLU A 36 7.22 -1.62 23.14
N VAL A 37 5.90 -1.69 23.22
CA VAL A 37 5.12 -2.78 22.61
C VAL A 37 5.09 -2.61 21.10
N VAL A 38 5.45 -3.65 20.37
CA VAL A 38 5.39 -3.68 18.90
C VAL A 38 3.95 -3.97 18.45
N ASP A 39 3.28 -2.98 17.87
CA ASP A 39 2.00 -3.21 17.15
C ASP A 39 2.32 -3.92 15.82
N ILE A 40 2.20 -5.25 15.82
CA ILE A 40 2.46 -6.12 14.66
C ILE A 40 1.62 -5.72 13.45
N ARG A 41 0.36 -5.31 13.64
CA ARG A 41 -0.52 -4.91 12.54
C ARG A 41 0.02 -3.63 11.89
N ARG A 42 0.44 -2.65 12.70
CA ARG A 42 1.03 -1.42 12.19
C ARG A 42 2.37 -1.68 11.50
N ALA A 43 3.22 -2.52 12.08
CA ALA A 43 4.52 -2.89 11.52
C ALA A 43 4.36 -3.61 10.18
N ALA A 44 3.54 -4.66 10.12
CA ALA A 44 3.27 -5.40 8.89
C ALA A 44 2.64 -4.53 7.79
N PHE A 45 1.75 -3.60 8.16
CA PHE A 45 1.15 -2.67 7.21
C PHE A 45 2.19 -1.68 6.66
N LYS A 46 3.04 -1.10 7.51
CA LYS A 46 4.14 -0.21 7.09
C LYS A 46 5.08 -0.94 6.13
N THR A 47 5.55 -2.14 6.49
CA THR A 47 6.47 -2.92 5.67
C THR A 47 5.85 -3.33 4.33
N THR A 48 4.59 -3.80 4.34
CA THR A 48 3.89 -4.17 3.10
C THR A 48 3.71 -2.98 2.17
N LEU A 49 3.30 -1.82 2.70
CA LEU A 49 3.18 -0.60 1.91
C LEU A 49 4.50 -0.19 1.30
N ASN A 50 5.57 -0.20 2.09
CA ASN A 50 6.90 0.22 1.65
C ASN A 50 7.49 -0.75 0.63
N LEU A 51 7.21 -2.05 0.77
CA LEU A 51 7.62 -3.05 -0.20
C LEU A 51 6.88 -2.89 -1.52
N LEU A 52 5.54 -2.73 -1.49
CA LEU A 52 4.74 -2.55 -2.69
C LEU A 52 5.10 -1.25 -3.41
N SER A 53 5.33 -0.16 -2.67
CA SER A 53 5.73 1.11 -3.28
C SER A 53 7.10 1.04 -3.95
N ASN A 54 8.09 0.38 -3.32
CA ASN A 54 9.40 0.18 -3.92
C ASN A 54 9.34 -0.80 -5.11
N THR A 55 8.58 -1.88 -5.01
CA THR A 55 8.53 -2.92 -6.06
C THR A 55 7.81 -2.44 -7.32
N ILE A 56 6.71 -1.71 -7.16
CA ILE A 56 5.88 -1.30 -8.30
C ILE A 56 6.34 0.06 -8.84
N PHE A 57 6.87 0.94 -7.98
CA PHE A 57 7.12 2.34 -8.34
C PHE A 57 8.55 2.82 -8.02
N SER A 58 9.43 1.97 -7.48
CA SER A 58 10.78 2.37 -6.99
C SER A 58 10.75 3.54 -6.00
N VAL A 59 9.63 3.72 -5.29
CA VAL A 59 9.45 4.77 -4.30
C VAL A 59 9.70 4.21 -2.93
N ASP A 60 10.77 4.67 -2.31
CA ASP A 60 11.01 4.40 -0.90
C ASP A 60 10.22 5.37 -0.03
N LEU A 61 9.11 4.92 0.56
CA LEU A 61 8.30 5.75 1.47
C LEU A 61 9.03 6.08 2.76
N ALA A 62 10.11 5.36 3.09
CA ALA A 62 10.98 5.71 4.19
C ALA A 62 11.88 6.92 3.87
N ASN A 63 12.21 7.15 2.59
CA ASN A 63 13.21 8.12 2.14
C ASN A 63 12.70 9.17 1.13
N SER A 64 11.43 9.12 0.73
CA SER A 64 10.82 10.06 -0.22
C SER A 64 10.45 11.39 0.43
N ASN A 65 10.26 12.42 -0.42
CA ASN A 65 9.83 13.73 0.04
C ASN A 65 8.55 13.57 0.89
N PHE A 66 8.54 14.19 2.07
CA PHE A 66 7.54 13.91 3.12
C PHE A 66 6.10 14.02 2.61
N ASP A 67 5.84 14.98 1.72
CA ASP A 67 4.51 15.21 1.15
C ASP A 67 4.05 14.09 0.20
N THR A 68 4.92 13.58 -0.68
CA THR A 68 4.57 12.47 -1.61
C THR A 68 4.35 11.17 -0.84
N ALA A 69 5.19 10.88 0.16
CA ALA A 69 5.03 9.71 1.01
C ALA A 69 3.73 9.74 1.81
N ARG A 70 3.36 10.93 2.31
CA ARG A 70 2.09 11.16 3.03
C ARG A 70 0.89 11.00 2.10
N GLU A 71 0.93 11.61 0.91
CA GLU A 71 -0.14 11.54 -0.09
C GLU A 71 -0.40 10.08 -0.54
N TYR A 72 0.66 9.32 -0.86
CA TYR A 72 0.54 7.90 -1.21
C TYR A 72 -0.08 7.08 -0.06
N LYS A 73 0.42 7.26 1.17
CA LYS A 73 -0.09 6.56 2.34
C LYS A 73 -1.57 6.85 2.58
N GLU A 74 -2.01 8.10 2.41
CA GLU A 74 -3.42 8.49 2.54
C GLU A 74 -4.30 7.83 1.49
N ILE A 75 -3.87 7.82 0.22
CA ILE A 75 -4.60 7.17 -0.87
C ILE A 75 -4.76 5.68 -0.58
N VAL A 76 -3.68 4.96 -0.28
CA VAL A 76 -3.74 3.51 0.00
C VAL A 76 -4.56 3.21 1.25
N TRP A 77 -4.45 4.04 2.30
CA TRP A 77 -5.25 3.89 3.52
C TRP A 77 -6.75 4.01 3.23
N ASN A 78 -7.15 4.95 2.38
CA ASN A 78 -8.56 5.12 2.03
C ASN A 78 -9.06 3.98 1.13
N ILE A 79 -8.25 3.47 0.19
CA ILE A 79 -8.57 2.23 -0.55
C ILE A 79 -8.79 1.09 0.44
N MET A 80 -7.90 0.90 1.41
CA MET A 80 -8.03 -0.18 2.40
C MET A 80 -9.27 -0.05 3.28
N LYS A 81 -9.70 1.18 3.60
CA LYS A 81 -10.98 1.41 4.29
C LYS A 81 -12.16 0.96 3.44
N GLU A 82 -12.18 1.32 2.15
CA GLU A 82 -13.26 0.94 1.24
C GLU A 82 -13.27 -0.57 0.95
N VAL A 83 -12.10 -1.23 0.82
CA VAL A 83 -12.00 -2.70 0.65
C VAL A 83 -12.54 -3.42 1.88
N ARG A 84 -12.23 -2.93 3.08
CA ARG A 84 -12.67 -3.57 4.33
C ARG A 84 -14.12 -3.27 4.68
N ARG A 85 -14.75 -2.28 4.05
CA ARG A 85 -16.14 -1.92 4.27
C ARG A 85 -17.05 -3.03 3.71
N PRO A 86 -17.94 -3.63 4.52
CA PRO A 86 -18.90 -4.58 4.00
C PRO A 86 -19.76 -3.93 2.91
N ASN A 87 -19.75 -4.49 1.70
CA ASN A 87 -20.54 -4.00 0.58
C ASN A 87 -21.76 -4.90 0.35
N LEU A 88 -22.96 -4.38 0.60
CA LEU A 88 -24.24 -5.06 0.42
C LEU A 88 -24.43 -5.56 -1.02
N ALA A 89 -23.86 -4.87 -2.01
CA ALA A 89 -23.90 -5.30 -3.40
C ALA A 89 -23.12 -6.61 -3.65
N ASN A 90 -22.20 -6.98 -2.77
CA ASN A 90 -21.49 -8.27 -2.86
C ASN A 90 -22.36 -9.44 -2.39
N TYR A 91 -23.31 -9.18 -1.48
CA TYR A 91 -24.21 -10.20 -0.92
C TYR A 91 -25.55 -10.28 -1.67
N PHE A 92 -26.02 -9.15 -2.23
CA PHE A 92 -27.30 -9.06 -2.93
C PHE A 92 -27.09 -8.62 -4.39
N PRO A 93 -27.14 -9.55 -5.36
CA PRO A 93 -26.87 -9.25 -6.78
C PRO A 93 -27.75 -8.14 -7.37
N VAL A 94 -28.98 -7.98 -6.88
CA VAL A 94 -29.92 -6.95 -7.31
C VAL A 94 -29.41 -5.54 -6.99
N LEU A 95 -28.63 -5.38 -5.91
CA LEU A 95 -28.07 -4.09 -5.49
C LEU A 95 -26.81 -3.69 -6.28
N LYS A 96 -26.22 -4.59 -7.08
CA LYS A 96 -24.98 -4.31 -7.84
C LYS A 96 -25.11 -3.17 -8.85
N LYS A 97 -26.29 -3.01 -9.45
CA LYS A 97 -26.56 -1.91 -10.39
C LYS A 97 -26.79 -0.57 -9.71
N MET A 98 -27.25 -0.58 -8.46
CA MET A 98 -27.57 0.64 -7.72
C MET A 98 -26.38 1.19 -6.93
N ASP A 99 -25.40 0.36 -6.62
CA ASP A 99 -24.23 0.69 -5.79
C ASP A 99 -24.63 1.56 -4.57
N PRO A 100 -25.47 1.04 -3.66
CA PRO A 100 -26.11 1.83 -2.60
C PRO A 100 -25.10 2.46 -1.62
N GLN A 101 -23.89 1.91 -1.55
CA GLN A 101 -22.81 2.40 -0.70
C GLN A 101 -21.78 3.23 -1.48
N ARG A 102 -22.00 3.44 -2.79
CA ARG A 102 -21.15 4.16 -3.74
C ARG A 102 -19.68 3.70 -3.70
N VAL A 103 -19.46 2.42 -3.39
CA VAL A 103 -18.11 1.87 -3.20
C VAL A 103 -17.34 1.91 -4.52
N ARG A 104 -18.02 1.75 -5.66
CA ARG A 104 -17.37 1.82 -6.97
C ARG A 104 -16.89 3.23 -7.27
N GLN A 105 -17.76 4.22 -7.05
CA GLN A 105 -17.40 5.62 -7.23
C GLN A 105 -16.25 6.04 -6.31
N HIS A 106 -16.32 5.67 -5.03
CA HIS A 106 -15.22 5.96 -4.11
C HIS A 106 -13.93 5.28 -4.54
N MET A 107 -13.96 4.02 -4.97
CA MET A 107 -12.75 3.35 -5.49
C MET A 107 -12.20 4.05 -6.72
N GLU A 108 -13.04 4.44 -7.68
CA GLU A 108 -12.65 5.20 -8.88
C GLU A 108 -11.96 6.51 -8.51
N ASP A 109 -12.49 7.27 -7.55
CA ASP A 109 -11.88 8.52 -7.07
C ASP A 109 -10.49 8.28 -6.44
N HIS A 110 -10.33 7.22 -5.65
CA HIS A 110 -9.04 6.90 -5.02
C HIS A 110 -8.01 6.40 -6.05
N PHE A 111 -8.43 5.58 -7.01
CA PHE A 111 -7.56 5.13 -8.11
C PHE A 111 -7.20 6.28 -9.05
N GLY A 112 -8.10 7.25 -9.28
CA GLY A 112 -7.79 8.48 -10.03
C GLY A 112 -6.66 9.26 -9.38
N LYS A 113 -6.78 9.57 -8.08
CA LYS A 113 -5.70 10.24 -7.32
C LYS A 113 -4.39 9.45 -7.32
N MET A 114 -4.48 8.13 -7.28
CA MET A 114 -3.32 7.24 -7.35
C MET A 114 -2.60 7.38 -8.70
N LEU A 115 -3.35 7.39 -9.81
CA LEU A 115 -2.81 7.58 -11.16
C LEU A 115 -2.22 8.99 -11.35
N ASP A 116 -2.89 10.04 -10.86
CA ASP A 116 -2.39 11.42 -10.92
C ASP A 116 -1.07 11.58 -10.16
N LEU A 117 -0.96 10.94 -8.99
CA LEU A 117 0.29 10.89 -8.23
C LEU A 117 1.39 10.15 -9.02
N PHE A 118 1.05 9.09 -9.76
CA PHE A 118 2.01 8.39 -10.61
C PHE A 118 2.50 9.22 -11.79
N ASP A 119 1.59 9.91 -12.49
CA ASP A 119 1.95 10.78 -13.61
C ASP A 119 2.93 11.89 -13.18
N ARG A 120 2.74 12.43 -11.97
CA ARG A 120 3.64 13.42 -11.36
C ARG A 120 5.01 12.88 -10.95
N MET A 121 5.16 11.57 -10.79
CA MET A 121 6.44 10.95 -10.39
C MET A 121 7.26 10.47 -11.58
N ILE A 122 6.59 10.16 -12.70
CA ILE A 122 7.22 9.72 -13.95
C ILE A 122 7.67 10.91 -14.81
N THR A 123 6.98 12.05 -14.67
CA THR A 123 7.29 13.33 -15.37
C THR A 123 8.24 14.19 -14.55
#